data_AF-A0A3D4YA82-F1
#
_entry.id   AF-A0A3D4YA82-F1
#
_cell.length_a   1.000
_cell.length_b   1.000
_cell.length_c   1.000
_cell.angle_alpha   90.00
_cell.angle_beta   90.00
_cell.angle_gamma   90.00
#
_symmetry.space_group_name_H-M   'P 1'
#
loop_
_entity.id
_entity.type
_entity.pdbx_description
1 polymer ?
#
loop_
_entity_poly.entity_id
_entity_poly.type
_entity_poly.pdbx_seq_one_letter_code
_entity_poly.pdbx_strand_id
1 'polypeptide(L)' 'MVRTTMTPFRIKMVEPIKITTAEERINALKEAHYNVFSLPAELCYIDLLTDSGACAMSTNQWAAMITADESYAGSRS' A
#
# COMPACT_ATOMS: atom_id res chain seq x y z
N MET A 1 4.65 4.18 29.72
CA MET A 1 5.22 2.88 29.31
C MET A 1 4.55 2.49 27.99
N VAL A 2 5.31 2.29 26.92
CA VAL A 2 4.73 1.87 25.63
C VAL A 2 4.39 0.39 25.72
N ARG A 3 3.14 0.01 25.44
CA ARG A 3 2.67 -1.38 25.43
C ARG A 3 2.45 -1.80 23.98
N THR A 4 3.32 -2.65 23.46
CA THR A 4 3.14 -3.26 22.13
C THR A 4 2.13 -4.40 22.23
N THR A 5 1.03 -4.32 21.49
CA THR A 5 0.03 -5.39 21.39
C THR A 5 0.27 -6.25 20.16
N MET A 6 0.06 -7.56 20.29
CA MET A 6 0.07 -8.47 19.14
C MET A 6 -1.05 -8.08 18.16
N THR A 7 -0.80 -8.14 16.85
CA THR A 7 -1.83 -7.89 15.83
C THR A 7 -2.94 -8.95 15.92
N PRO A 8 -4.23 -8.58 15.91
CA PRO A 8 -5.35 -9.52 15.99
C PRO A 8 -5.66 -10.21 14.65
N PHE A 9 -4.64 -10.42 13.83
CA PHE A 9 -4.71 -11.06 12.51
C PHE A 9 -3.34 -11.64 12.15
N ARG A 10 -3.33 -12.52 11.14
CA ARG A 10 -2.12 -13.07 10.53
C ARG A 10 -1.98 -12.59 9.09
N ILE A 11 -0.75 -12.48 8.62
CA ILE A 11 -0.46 -12.11 7.22
C ILE A 11 -0.92 -13.24 6.31
N LYS A 12 -1.69 -12.90 5.27
CA LYS A 12 -2.17 -13.85 4.25
C LYS A 12 -1.47 -13.66 2.90
N MET A 13 -1.09 -12.44 2.57
CA MET A 13 -0.44 -12.02 1.33
C MET A 13 0.63 -10.97 1.69
N VAL A 14 1.69 -10.89 0.90
CA VAL A 14 2.76 -9.89 1.03
C VAL A 14 2.98 -9.21 -0.31
N GLU A 15 3.40 -7.95 -0.27
CA GLU A 15 3.89 -7.20 -1.42
C GLU A 15 5.41 -6.99 -1.27
N PRO A 16 6.23 -7.35 -2.28
CA PRO A 16 7.66 -7.09 -2.23
C PRO A 16 7.96 -5.59 -2.19
N ILE A 17 8.91 -5.20 -1.32
CA ILE A 17 9.40 -3.82 -1.23
C ILE A 17 10.88 -3.77 -1.60
N LYS A 18 11.28 -2.75 -2.36
CA LYS A 18 12.66 -2.53 -2.78
C LYS A 18 13.47 -1.87 -1.66
N ILE A 19 14.64 -2.42 -1.35
CA ILE A 19 15.61 -1.77 -0.47
C ILE A 19 16.55 -0.94 -1.34
N THR A 20 16.57 0.36 -1.12
CA THR A 20 17.47 1.29 -1.80
C THR A 20 18.73 1.55 -0.99
N THR A 21 19.82 1.90 -1.68
CA THR A 21 21.03 2.44 -1.07
C THR A 21 20.84 3.90 -0.67
N ALA A 22 21.73 4.43 0.17
CA ALA A 22 21.69 5.85 0.53
C ALA A 22 21.93 6.76 -0.69
N GLU A 23 22.80 6.37 -1.62
CA GLU A 23 23.10 7.14 -2.84
C GLU A 23 21.89 7.21 -3.77
N GLU A 24 21.21 6.09 -4.00
CA GLU A 24 19.97 6.04 -4.79
C GLU A 24 18.91 6.98 -4.22
N ARG A 25 18.73 6.99 -2.88
CA ARG A 25 17.77 7.90 -2.23
C ARG A 25 18.14 9.37 -2.38
N ILE A 26 19.43 9.71 -2.27
CA ILE A 26 19.91 11.08 -2.44
C ILE A 26 19.65 11.56 -3.87
N ASN A 27 19.92 10.72 -4.87
CA ASN A 27 19.68 11.05 -6.27
C ASN A 27 18.19 11.19 -6.57
N ALA A 28 17.37 10.25 -6.10
CA ALA A 28 15.92 10.31 -6.24
C ALA A 28 15.31 11.58 -5.62
N LEU A 29 15.79 11.99 -4.44
CA LEU A 29 15.36 13.24 -3.80
C LEU A 29 15.76 14.47 -4.61
N LYS A 30 16.95 14.49 -5.22
CA LYS A 30 17.37 15.60 -6.09
C LYS A 30 16.51 15.69 -7.33
N GLU A 31 16.23 14.55 -7.98
CA GLU A 31 15.35 14.47 -9.16
C GLU A 31 13.91 14.88 -8.83
N ALA A 32 13.42 14.52 -7.63
CA ALA A 32 12.13 14.95 -7.12
C ALA A 32 12.11 16.40 -6.61
N HIS A 33 13.17 17.19 -6.84
CA HIS A 33 13.33 18.56 -6.35
C HIS A 33 13.08 18.71 -4.83
N TYR A 34 13.50 17.70 -4.07
CA TYR A 34 13.31 17.57 -2.63
C TYR A 34 11.83 17.59 -2.18
N ASN A 35 10.89 17.34 -3.09
CA ASN A 35 9.48 17.19 -2.80
C ASN A 35 9.11 15.69 -2.78
N VAL A 36 8.76 15.16 -1.62
CA VAL A 36 8.41 13.74 -1.46
C VAL A 36 7.14 13.34 -2.20
N PHE A 37 6.23 14.29 -2.50
CA PHE A 37 5.06 14.02 -3.36
C PHE A 37 5.45 13.70 -4.80
N SER A 38 6.67 14.06 -5.22
CA SER A 38 7.19 13.80 -6.55
C SER A 38 8.13 12.59 -6.59
N LEU A 39 8.30 11.87 -5.47
CA LEU A 39 9.14 10.68 -5.39
C LEU A 39 8.40 9.47 -6.00
N PRO A 40 9.05 8.68 -6.87
CA PRO A 40 8.48 7.40 -7.31
C PRO A 40 8.27 6.45 -6.12
N ALA A 41 7.08 5.85 -6.03
CA ALA A 41 6.71 4.98 -4.90
C ALA A 41 7.66 3.78 -4.72
N GLU A 42 8.16 3.19 -5.82
CA GLU A 42 9.11 2.07 -5.80
C GLU A 42 10.47 2.38 -5.14
N LEU A 43 10.78 3.67 -4.95
CA LEU A 43 12.00 4.13 -4.27
C LEU A 43 11.75 4.44 -2.79
N CYS A 44 10.50 4.37 -2.34
CA CYS A 44 10.09 4.52 -0.95
C CYS A 44 10.02 3.15 -0.28
N TYR A 45 10.87 2.91 0.74
CA TYR A 45 10.92 1.61 1.43
C TYR A 45 9.72 1.39 2.37
N ILE A 46 9.31 2.44 3.10
CA ILE A 46 8.12 2.46 3.95
C ILE A 46 7.41 3.77 3.64
N ASP A 47 6.24 3.69 3.03
CA ASP A 47 5.43 4.85 2.69
C ASP A 47 4.49 5.21 3.84
N LEU A 48 4.64 6.42 4.36
CA LEU A 48 3.84 7.01 5.44
C LEU A 48 3.18 8.32 4.98
N LEU A 49 3.09 8.56 3.67
CA LEU A 49 2.59 9.81 3.10
C LEU A 49 1.10 10.03 3.43
N THR A 50 0.29 8.97 3.39
CA THR A 50 -1.14 9.03 3.68
C THR A 50 -1.69 7.68 4.16
N ASP A 51 -2.79 7.71 4.89
CA ASP A 51 -3.61 6.55 5.26
C ASP A 51 -4.79 6.34 4.29
N SER A 52 -5.01 7.25 3.34
CA SER A 52 -6.11 7.19 2.37
C SER A 52 -5.80 6.21 1.24
N GLY A 53 -6.43 5.03 1.27
CA GLY A 53 -6.30 4.03 0.21
C GLY A 53 -5.06 3.13 0.32
N ALA A 54 -4.25 3.27 1.37
CA ALA A 54 -3.03 2.49 1.60
C ALA A 54 -3.24 1.29 2.57
N CYS A 55 -4.50 0.97 2.91
CA CYS A 55 -4.82 -0.13 3.82
C CYS A 55 -4.71 -1.51 3.14
N ALA A 56 -4.28 -2.51 3.89
CA ALA A 56 -4.36 -3.91 3.46
C ALA A 56 -5.78 -4.47 3.66
N MET A 57 -6.35 -5.07 2.63
CA MET A 57 -7.65 -5.74 2.69
C MET A 57 -7.56 -7.17 3.24
N SER A 58 -8.60 -7.61 3.95
CA SER A 58 -8.78 -8.99 4.39
C SER A 58 -9.13 -9.94 3.23
N THR A 59 -8.97 -11.24 3.45
CA THR A 59 -9.40 -12.27 2.47
C THR A 59 -10.89 -12.17 2.14
N ASN A 60 -11.74 -11.76 3.09
CA ASN A 60 -13.18 -11.63 2.86
C ASN A 60 -13.49 -10.45 1.93
N GLN A 61 -12.77 -9.33 2.08
CA GLN A 61 -12.91 -8.19 1.16
C GLN A 61 -12.45 -8.56 -0.25
N TRP A 62 -11.33 -9.28 -0.38
CA TRP A 62 -10.90 -9.84 -1.66
C TRP A 62 -11.93 -10.79 -2.27
N ALA A 63 -12.54 -11.69 -1.49
CA ALA A 63 -13.59 -12.57 -1.96
C ALA A 63 -14.83 -11.80 -2.45
N ALA A 64 -15.23 -10.75 -1.73
CA ALA A 64 -16.36 -9.91 -2.11
C ALA A 64 -16.14 -9.21 -3.45
N MET A 65 -14.91 -8.79 -3.77
CA MET A 65 -14.58 -8.23 -5.08
C MET A 65 -14.74 -9.23 -6.23
N ILE A 66 -14.44 -10.51 -6.00
CA ILE A 66 -14.55 -11.54 -7.05
C ILE A 66 -16.01 -11.89 -7.37
N THR A 67 -16.90 -11.78 -6.38
CA THR A 67 -18.32 -12.11 -6.52
C THR A 67 -19.21 -10.86 -6.60
N ALA A 68 -18.62 -9.70 -6.89
CA ALA A 68 -19.36 -8.44 -6.96
C ALA A 68 -20.35 -8.44 -8.15
N ASP A 69 -21.55 -7.92 -7.91
CA ASP A 69 -22.55 -7.67 -8.95
C ASP A 69 -22.38 -6.23 -9.44
N GLU A 70 -21.81 -6.09 -10.64
CA GLU A 70 -21.57 -4.81 -11.32
C GLU A 70 -22.72 -4.44 -12.29
N SER A 71 -23.90 -5.06 -12.14
CA SER A 71 -25.05 -4.75 -12.99
C SER A 71 -25.55 -3.32 -12.76
N TYR A 72 -25.71 -2.56 -13.84
CA TYR A 72 -26.17 -1.17 -13.79
C TYR A 72 -27.58 -1.03 -13.19
N ALA A 73 -28.45 -2.01 -13.40
CA ALA A 73 -29.85 -2.00 -12.95
C ALA A 73 -30.36 -3.39 -12.57
N GLY A 74 -29.65 -4.12 -11.71
CA GLY A 74 -30.10 -5.41 -11.15
C GLY A 74 -30.41 -6.49 -12.19
N SER A 75 -29.93 -6.30 -13.42
CA SER A 75 -30.15 -7.22 -14.54
C SER A 75 -29.19 -8.38 -14.40
N ARG A 76 -29.74 -9.60 -14.32
CA ARG A 76 -28.95 -10.84 -14.39
C ARG A 76 -28.81 -11.21 -15.88
N SER A 77 -27.60 -11.54 -16.33
CA SER A 77 -27.38 -12.12 -17.67
C SER A 77 -27.97 -13.52 -17.78
#